data_AF-A0A538U8J6-F1
#
_entry.id   AF-A0A538U8J6-F1
#
_cell.length_a   1.000
_cell.length_b   1.000
_cell.length_c   1.000
_cell.angle_alpha   90.00
_cell.angle_beta   90.00
_cell.angle_gamma   90.00
#
_symmetry.space_group_name_H-M   'P 1'
#
loop_
_entity.id
_entity.type
_entity.pdbx_description
1 polymer ?
#
loop_
_entity_poly.entity_id
_entity_poly.type
_entity_poly.pdbx_seq_one_letter_code
_entity_poly.pdbx_strand_id
1 'polypeptide(L)'
;MNIPPLSVFSAVSELFVTAGVLYVVWANWNRRRFSGLIFLLLALFEAMVNVLYMAARAARASAGVETVATGMKVFFAAHGILSLLAYIGFVILGVFAFQEQKVDRWFFRERPYLTVIFLVVWVVSIGSGEVIFAMRYLRS
;
A
#
# COMPACT_ATOMS: atom_id res chain seq x y z
N MET A 1 27.83 -0.56 -3.35
CA MET A 1 26.49 -0.87 -3.88
C MET A 1 25.71 0.42 -4.05
N ASN A 2 25.28 0.75 -5.27
CA ASN A 2 24.41 1.90 -5.50
C ASN A 2 22.96 1.45 -5.41
N ILE A 3 22.29 1.79 -4.31
CA ILE A 3 20.85 1.61 -4.18
C ILE A 3 20.19 2.60 -5.15
N PRO A 4 19.33 2.15 -6.09
CA PRO A 4 18.68 3.07 -7.02
C PRO A 4 17.84 4.08 -6.21
N PRO A 5 18.00 5.40 -6.45
CA PRO A 5 17.30 6.43 -5.67
C PRO A 5 15.78 6.26 -5.64
N LEU A 6 15.20 5.77 -6.75
CA LEU A 6 13.77 5.49 -6.85
C LEU A 6 13.29 4.38 -5.90
N SER A 7 14.15 3.42 -5.53
CA SER A 7 13.79 2.36 -4.58
C SER A 7 13.71 2.89 -3.15
N VAL A 8 14.65 3.76 -2.77
CA VAL A 8 14.64 4.43 -1.46
C VAL A 8 13.44 5.37 -1.37
N PHE A 9 13.20 6.14 -2.44
CA PHE A 9 12.04 7.02 -2.51
C PHE A 9 10.73 6.24 -2.37
N SER A 10 10.56 5.12 -3.09
CA SER A 10 9.37 4.29 -2.99
C SER A 10 9.16 3.74 -1.58
N ALA A 11 10.18 3.16 -0.94
CA ALA A 11 10.08 2.64 0.44
C ALA A 11 9.71 3.74 1.45
N VAL A 12 10.41 4.87 1.42
CA VAL A 12 10.08 6.01 2.30
C VAL A 12 8.66 6.52 2.03
N SER A 13 8.27 6.60 0.75
CA SER A 13 6.94 7.07 0.37
C SER A 13 5.82 6.11 0.80
N GLU A 14 6.08 4.80 0.82
CA GLU A 14 5.16 3.79 1.33
C GLU A 14 4.83 4.05 2.81
N LEU A 15 5.81 4.43 3.63
CA LEU A 15 5.57 4.82 5.03
C LEU A 15 4.70 6.09 5.15
N PHE A 16 4.91 7.09 4.27
CA PHE A 16 4.07 8.28 4.25
C PHE A 16 2.63 7.97 3.84
N VAL A 17 2.43 7.15 2.80
CA VAL A 17 1.09 6.72 2.39
C VAL A 17 0.43 5.95 3.51
N THR A 18 1.17 5.05 4.17
CA THR A 18 0.69 4.28 5.32
C THR A 18 0.18 5.19 6.42
N ALA A 19 0.96 6.19 6.83
CA ALA A 19 0.54 7.15 7.83
C ALA A 19 -0.75 7.88 7.41
N GLY A 20 -0.87 8.24 6.14
CA GLY A 20 -2.08 8.83 5.57
C GLY A 20 -3.29 7.90 5.59
N VAL A 21 -3.12 6.63 5.22
CA VAL A 21 -4.19 5.61 5.24
C VAL A 21 -4.67 5.38 6.67
N LEU A 22 -3.74 5.19 7.61
CA LEU A 22 -4.06 5.07 9.02
C LEU A 22 -4.79 6.31 9.53
N TYR A 23 -4.36 7.50 9.12
CA TYR A 23 -5.01 8.76 9.49
C TYR A 23 -6.46 8.84 8.99
N VAL A 24 -6.75 8.54 7.71
CA VAL A 24 -8.12 8.65 7.20
C VAL A 24 -9.06 7.61 7.81
N VAL A 25 -8.56 6.41 8.09
CA VAL A 25 -9.32 5.36 8.81
C VAL A 25 -9.57 5.79 10.25
N TRP A 26 -8.53 6.24 10.95
CA TRP A 26 -8.62 6.70 12.34
C TRP A 26 -9.54 7.91 12.49
N ALA A 27 -9.50 8.86 11.55
CA ALA A 27 -10.38 10.02 11.54
C ALA A 27 -11.86 9.57 11.46
N ASN A 28 -12.20 8.74 10.48
CA ASN A 28 -13.56 8.22 10.32
C ASN A 28 -13.99 7.36 11.53
N TRP A 29 -13.08 6.54 12.07
CA TRP A 29 -13.32 5.74 13.28
C TRP A 29 -13.73 6.59 14.49
N ASN A 30 -13.07 7.74 14.67
CA ASN A 30 -13.32 8.68 15.76
C ASN A 30 -14.43 9.69 15.45
N ARG A 31 -15.28 9.43 14.45
CA ARG A 31 -16.37 10.32 14.03
C ARG A 31 -15.88 11.72 13.61
N ARG A 32 -14.66 11.80 13.10
CA ARG A 32 -14.13 13.00 12.45
C ARG A 32 -14.32 12.87 10.95
N ARG A 33 -14.58 14.00 10.29
CA ARG A 33 -14.80 14.04 8.84
C ARG A 33 -13.66 13.35 8.08
N PHE A 34 -13.99 12.30 7.35
CA PHE A 34 -13.20 11.70 6.30
C PHE A 34 -12.96 12.74 5.22
N SER A 35 -11.69 13.08 5.01
CA SER A 35 -11.28 14.03 3.98
C SER A 35 -11.14 13.31 2.65
N GLY A 36 -12.12 13.49 1.76
CA GLY A 36 -12.09 12.91 0.42
C GLY A 36 -10.88 13.36 -0.40
N LEU A 37 -10.38 14.58 -0.17
CA LEU A 37 -9.17 15.08 -0.82
C LEU A 37 -7.92 14.32 -0.37
N ILE A 38 -7.75 14.11 0.94
CA ILE A 38 -6.60 13.35 1.47
C ILE A 38 -6.67 11.91 0.97
N PHE A 39 -7.84 11.29 1.04
CA PHE A 39 -8.06 9.95 0.49
C PHE A 39 -7.68 9.85 -0.99
N LEU A 40 -8.16 10.77 -1.82
CA LEU A 40 -7.88 10.78 -3.25
C LEU A 40 -6.38 10.96 -3.54
N LEU A 41 -5.73 11.89 -2.85
CA LEU A 41 -4.29 12.12 -3.00
C LEU A 41 -3.47 10.87 -2.61
N LEU A 42 -3.82 10.22 -1.50
CA LEU A 42 -3.17 8.97 -1.08
C LEU A 42 -3.38 7.84 -2.08
N ALA A 43 -4.60 7.68 -2.59
CA ALA A 43 -4.93 6.65 -3.58
C ALA A 43 -4.17 6.86 -4.90
N LEU A 44 -4.14 8.10 -5.40
CA LEU A 44 -3.40 8.43 -6.62
C LEU A 44 -1.89 8.27 -6.43
N PHE A 45 -1.37 8.73 -5.29
CA PHE A 45 0.05 8.60 -4.98
C PHE A 45 0.46 7.12 -4.90
N GLU A 46 -0.30 6.28 -4.19
CA GLU A 46 -0.06 4.84 -4.08
C GLU A 46 -0.06 4.16 -5.46
N ALA A 47 -1.03 4.50 -6.32
CA ALA A 47 -1.10 3.96 -7.67
C ALA A 47 0.08 4.39 -8.56
N MET A 48 0.46 5.66 -8.50
CA MET A 48 1.47 6.23 -9.39
C MET A 48 2.90 5.94 -8.94
N VAL A 49 3.15 5.85 -7.64
CA VAL A 49 4.49 5.64 -7.10
C VAL A 49 4.71 4.17 -6.83
N ASN A 50 3.91 3.55 -5.96
CA ASN A 50 4.20 2.20 -5.47
C ASN A 50 3.78 1.13 -6.48
N VAL A 51 2.55 1.19 -7.00
CA VAL A 51 2.05 0.18 -7.96
C VAL A 51 2.81 0.28 -9.29
N LEU A 52 2.98 1.49 -9.84
CA LEU A 52 3.69 1.68 -11.12
C LEU A 52 5.19 1.31 -11.02
N TYR A 53 5.86 1.66 -9.92
CA TYR A 53 7.24 1.25 -9.68
C TYR A 53 7.37 -0.28 -9.65
N MET A 54 6.48 -0.96 -8.92
CA MET A 54 6.45 -2.42 -8.89
C MET A 54 6.17 -3.04 -10.26
N ALA A 55 5.22 -2.50 -11.02
CA ALA A 55 4.91 -2.97 -12.37
C ALA A 55 6.12 -2.81 -13.31
N ALA A 56 6.77 -1.65 -13.30
CA ALA A 56 7.96 -1.38 -14.09
C ALA A 56 9.13 -2.32 -13.71
N ARG A 57 9.29 -2.60 -12.41
CA ARG A 57 10.31 -3.51 -11.91
C ARG A 57 10.02 -4.97 -12.30
N ALA A 58 8.77 -5.40 -12.19
CA ALA A 58 8.34 -6.73 -12.62
C ALA A 58 8.59 -6.95 -14.12
N ALA A 59 8.26 -5.95 -14.96
CA ALA A 59 8.52 -5.99 -16.39
C ALA A 59 10.01 -6.14 -16.73
N ARG A 60 10.89 -5.44 -16.01
CA ARG A 60 12.35 -5.59 -16.16
C ARG A 60 12.86 -6.96 -15.71
N ALA A 61 12.31 -7.50 -14.62
CA ALA A 61 12.66 -8.84 -14.15
C ALA A 61 12.23 -9.94 -15.13
N SER A 62 11.05 -9.80 -15.77
CA SER A 62 10.60 -10.75 -16.80
C SER A 62 11.43 -10.71 -18.07
N ALA A 63 12.10 -9.59 -18.36
CA ALA A 63 13.01 -9.46 -19.51
C ALA A 63 14.35 -10.19 -19.33
N GLY A 64 14.55 -10.93 -18.23
CA GLY A 64 15.74 -11.77 -18.01
C GLY A 64 17.00 -11.00 -17.61
N VAL A 65 16.87 -9.72 -17.25
CA VAL A 65 18.02 -8.84 -16.94
C VAL A 65 18.65 -9.17 -15.57
N GLU A 66 17.96 -9.89 -14.69
CA GLU A 66 18.46 -10.23 -13.34
C GLU A 66 18.26 -11.71 -12.96
N THR A 67 19.32 -12.36 -12.49
CA THR A 67 19.31 -13.74 -11.97
C THR A 67 18.91 -13.76 -10.49
N VAL A 68 17.60 -13.72 -10.24
CA VAL A 68 17.03 -13.83 -8.87
C VAL A 68 16.68 -15.30 -8.55
N ALA A 69 17.01 -15.77 -7.35
CA ALA A 69 16.65 -17.12 -6.88
C ALA A 69 15.13 -17.37 -6.92
N THR A 70 14.71 -18.60 -7.23
CA THR A 70 13.28 -18.95 -7.43
C THR A 70 12.39 -18.60 -6.24
N GLY A 71 12.84 -18.87 -5.00
CA GLY A 71 12.07 -18.52 -3.80
C GLY A 71 11.85 -17.01 -3.64
N MET A 72 12.85 -16.21 -4.01
CA MET A 72 12.74 -14.75 -3.97
C MET A 72 11.79 -14.21 -5.06
N LYS A 73 11.74 -14.86 -6.24
CA LYS A 73 10.76 -14.54 -7.29
C LYS A 73 9.32 -14.78 -6.81
N VAL A 74 9.07 -15.93 -6.16
CA VAL A 74 7.76 -16.25 -5.59
C VAL A 74 7.37 -15.25 -4.51
N PHE A 75 8.30 -14.90 -3.62
CA PHE A 75 8.05 -13.92 -2.57
C PHE A 75 7.70 -12.53 -3.12
N PHE A 76 8.42 -12.06 -4.16
CA PHE A 76 8.11 -10.78 -4.81
C PHE A 76 6.76 -10.79 -5.51
N ALA A 77 6.39 -11.89 -6.16
CA ALA A 77 5.08 -12.03 -6.79
C ALA A 77 3.94 -12.04 -5.76
N ALA A 78 4.12 -12.79 -4.66
CA ALA A 78 3.15 -12.86 -3.57
C ALA A 78 2.95 -11.48 -2.91
N HIS A 79 4.04 -10.75 -2.64
CA HIS A 79 3.98 -9.38 -2.17
C HIS A 79 3.24 -8.47 -3.15
N GLY A 80 3.58 -8.51 -4.45
CA GLY A 80 2.90 -7.68 -5.46
C GLY A 80 1.39 -7.90 -5.53
N ILE A 81 0.93 -9.16 -5.41
CA ILE A 81 -0.50 -9.50 -5.34
C ILE A 81 -1.11 -8.95 -4.05
N LEU A 82 -0.44 -9.14 -2.91
CA LEU A 82 -0.91 -8.62 -1.62
C LEU A 82 -1.05 -7.09 -1.63
N SER A 83 -0.05 -6.38 -2.15
CA SER A 83 -0.07 -4.91 -2.28
C SER A 83 -1.17 -4.44 -3.21
N LEU A 84 -1.41 -5.14 -4.32
CA LEU A 84 -2.53 -4.82 -5.21
C LEU A 84 -3.88 -5.01 -4.50
N LEU A 85 -4.07 -6.10 -3.76
CA LEU A 85 -5.29 -6.35 -3.00
C LEU A 85 -5.49 -5.32 -1.89
N ALA A 86 -4.42 -4.94 -1.18
CA ALA A 86 -4.45 -3.89 -0.16
C ALA A 86 -4.84 -2.53 -0.77
N TYR A 87 -4.27 -2.18 -1.93
CA TYR A 87 -4.60 -0.97 -2.67
C TYR A 87 -6.06 -0.95 -3.14
N ILE A 88 -6.53 -2.03 -3.77
CA ILE A 88 -7.94 -2.15 -4.22
C ILE A 88 -8.88 -2.05 -3.01
N GLY A 89 -8.55 -2.73 -1.91
CA GLY A 89 -9.29 -2.64 -0.66
C GLY A 89 -9.36 -1.20 -0.13
N PHE A 90 -8.23 -0.48 -0.12
CA PHE A 90 -8.19 0.91 0.30
C PHE A 90 -9.11 1.80 -0.54
N VAL A 91 -9.06 1.65 -1.87
CA VAL A 91 -9.92 2.43 -2.78
C VAL A 91 -11.40 2.13 -2.56
N ILE A 92 -11.78 0.85 -2.53
CA ILE A 92 -13.19 0.44 -2.38
C ILE A 92 -13.74 0.91 -1.03
N LEU A 93 -13.04 0.59 0.06
CA LEU A 93 -13.49 0.95 1.41
C LEU A 93 -13.48 2.47 1.62
N GLY A 94 -12.49 3.18 1.06
CA GLY A 94 -12.42 4.63 1.12
C GLY A 94 -13.55 5.31 0.35
N VAL A 95 -13.94 4.78 -0.82
CA VAL A 95 -15.13 5.25 -1.55
C VAL A 95 -16.40 5.05 -0.73
N PHE A 96 -16.59 3.86 -0.12
CA PHE A 96 -17.75 3.65 0.76
C PHE A 96 -17.75 4.59 1.96
N ALA A 97 -16.60 4.78 2.62
CA ALA A 97 -16.48 5.73 3.72
C ALA A 97 -16.82 7.17 3.30
N PHE A 98 -16.39 7.59 2.11
CA PHE A 98 -16.71 8.91 1.58
C PHE A 98 -18.21 9.07 1.26
N GLN A 99 -18.85 8.05 0.68
CA GLN A 99 -20.28 8.10 0.36
C GLN A 99 -21.15 8.05 1.62
N GLU A 100 -20.86 7.15 2.56
CA GLU A 100 -21.62 7.00 3.80
C GLU A 100 -21.52 8.23 4.70
N GLN A 101 -20.40 8.95 4.68
CA GLN A 101 -20.27 10.19 5.44
C GLN A 101 -21.21 11.29 4.96
N LYS A 102 -21.69 11.25 3.71
CA LYS A 102 -22.68 12.23 3.21
C LYS A 102 -24.04 12.10 3.89
N VAL A 103 -24.28 10.97 4.57
CA VAL A 103 -25.49 10.66 5.34
C VAL A 103 -25.17 10.44 6.82
N ASP A 104 -24.12 11.09 7.32
CA ASP A 104 -23.67 11.08 8.72
C ASP A 104 -23.35 9.70 9.31
N ARG A 105 -22.95 8.75 8.45
CA ARG A 105 -22.48 7.42 8.85
C ARG A 105 -20.96 7.31 8.82
N TRP A 106 -20.43 6.45 9.68
CA TRP A 106 -19.00 6.29 9.90
C TRP A 106 -18.58 4.87 9.52
N PHE A 107 -18.41 4.63 8.22
CA PHE A 107 -18.18 3.30 7.64
C PHE A 107 -17.17 2.44 8.40
N PHE A 108 -15.97 2.97 8.68
CA PHE A 108 -14.91 2.20 9.32
C PHE A 108 -15.23 1.87 10.79
N ARG A 109 -16.00 2.72 11.47
CA ARG A 109 -16.45 2.50 12.85
C ARG A 109 -17.58 1.47 12.91
N GLU A 110 -18.52 1.58 11.97
CA GLU A 110 -19.71 0.73 11.92
C GLU A 110 -19.41 -0.70 11.45
N ARG A 111 -18.28 -0.90 10.76
CA ARG A 111 -17.84 -2.20 10.23
C ARG A 111 -16.46 -2.60 10.77
N PRO A 112 -16.33 -2.83 12.09
CA PRO A 112 -15.03 -3.02 12.73
C PRO A 112 -14.25 -4.23 12.20
N TYR A 113 -14.93 -5.33 11.87
CA TYR A 113 -14.28 -6.52 11.33
C TYR A 113 -13.63 -6.26 9.97
N LEU A 114 -14.33 -5.58 9.06
CA LEU A 114 -13.78 -5.22 7.75
C LEU A 114 -12.61 -4.24 7.89
N THR A 115 -12.74 -3.26 8.80
CA THR A 115 -11.66 -2.31 9.10
C THR A 115 -10.42 -3.02 9.62
N VAL A 116 -10.55 -3.93 10.57
CA VAL A 116 -9.42 -4.68 11.13
C VAL A 116 -8.77 -5.57 10.09
N ILE A 117 -9.56 -6.33 9.31
CA ILE A 117 -9.04 -7.16 8.22
C ILE A 117 -8.25 -6.31 7.22
N PHE A 118 -8.82 -5.18 6.80
CA PHE A 118 -8.16 -4.24 5.91
C PHE A 118 -6.82 -3.75 6.49
N LEU A 119 -6.82 -3.28 7.74
CA LEU A 119 -5.62 -2.76 8.38
C LEU A 119 -4.54 -3.83 8.55
N VAL A 120 -4.91 -5.07 8.88
CA VAL A 120 -3.97 -6.19 8.97
C VAL A 120 -3.36 -6.48 7.60
N VAL A 121 -4.18 -6.61 6.56
CA VAL A 121 -3.71 -6.83 5.18
C VAL A 121 -2.78 -5.70 4.74
N TRP A 122 -3.16 -4.45 5.02
CA TRP A 122 -2.38 -3.26 4.72
C TRP A 122 -1.00 -3.30 5.38
N VAL A 123 -0.95 -3.50 6.70
CA VAL A 123 0.31 -3.53 7.46
C VAL A 123 1.21 -4.69 7.04
N VAL A 124 0.65 -5.89 6.81
CA VAL A 124 1.42 -7.04 6.31
C VAL A 124 2.00 -6.75 4.93
N SER A 125 1.24 -6.07 4.07
CA SER A 125 1.69 -5.66 2.75
C SER A 125 2.94 -4.78 2.83
N ILE A 126 2.87 -3.69 3.59
CA ILE A 126 3.99 -2.75 3.75
C ILE A 126 5.18 -3.41 4.43
N GLY A 127 4.94 -4.16 5.51
CA GLY A 127 5.99 -4.89 6.20
C GLY A 127 6.73 -5.84 5.27
N SER A 128 6.02 -6.54 4.38
CA SER A 128 6.66 -7.38 3.37
C SER A 128 7.43 -6.59 2.30
N GLY A 129 6.99 -5.39 1.93
CA GLY A 129 7.70 -4.47 1.02
C GLY A 129 9.03 -3.99 1.59
N GLU A 130 9.02 -3.54 2.84
CA GLU A 130 10.23 -3.12 3.57
C GLU A 130 11.23 -4.28 3.74
N VAL A 131 10.73 -5.49 4.03
CA VAL A 131 11.57 -6.68 4.09
C VAL A 131 12.22 -6.98 2.74
N ILE A 132 11.47 -6.87 1.64
CA ILE A 132 12.01 -7.03 0.28
C ILE A 132 13.10 -5.99 0.00
N PHE A 133 12.87 -4.74 0.39
CA PHE A 133 13.85 -3.67 0.25
C PHE A 133 15.14 -3.99 1.03
N ALA A 134 15.01 -4.35 2.31
CA ALA A 134 16.14 -4.68 3.18
C ALA A 134 16.93 -5.89 2.67
N MET A 135 16.24 -6.98 2.28
CA MET A 135 16.89 -8.19 1.74
C MET A 135 17.68 -7.91 0.47
N ARG A 136 17.24 -6.94 -0.34
CA ARG A 136 17.84 -6.67 -1.64
C ARG A 136 18.95 -5.63 -1.61
N TYR A 137 18.91 -4.70 -0.67
CA TYR A 137 19.80 -3.53 -0.68
C TYR A 137 20.61 -3.31 0.59
N LEU A 138 20.21 -3.88 1.73
CA LEU A 138 20.91 -3.72 3.01
C LEU A 138 21.66 -4.99 3.42
N ARG A 139 21.23 -6.15 2.95
CA ARG A 139 21.91 -7.43 3.17
C ARG A 139 22.90 -7.69 2.04
N SER A 140 24.02 -6.99 2.08
CA SER A 140 25.14 -7.14 1.15
C SER A 140 26.48 -7.19 1.85
#